data_AF-A0A2G8R6R2-F1
#
_entry.id   AF-A0A2G8R6R2-F1
#
_cell.length_a   1.000
_cell.length_b   1.000
_cell.length_c   1.000
_cell.angle_alpha   90.00
_cell.angle_beta   90.00
_cell.angle_gamma   90.00
#
_symmetry.space_group_name_H-M   'P 1'
#
loop_
_entity.id
_entity.type
_entity.pdbx_description
1 polymer ?
#
loop_
_entity_poly.entity_id
_entity_poly.type
_entity_poly.pdbx_seq_one_letter_code
_entity_poly.pdbx_strand_id
1 'polypeptide(L)'
;MTRELNLHDIQGNVTRAYGRYSFPFARYIFFHFPSPRAGRAFVDMVRKKVTTSARWTKPEDRPLCTINVGLTFPGLLALQLPVRTLQAMPDEFIEGMKARAFILGDRDQTETEEEAKRDDWDKHWDPIWQKSREPGTLGFGVNDVHMMVGLNAQSLSQATPDKPHSALEEQTSWLLDSARTAGVKHLQGIGSNGDQPYQDASAVFEKIGNVVVPTPKEHFGFTDGIGNPVFEGQYPEEEAKIAVIGQGKQMGKGWQPIATGEFILGHPDESQELPPSAAPPEFMQNGTFFAFRKLHENVCTFDEVVREEATRYAKVMEIGLEEAVETLRAKMAGRWSDGVPLSVVPTYAEWVAFGEKMGFRGEGVDPLEGFKKNIAYIASPEAREFRYADDMGGYKCPLGAHMRRVNTRDYLDPLNQDSLAQATQPLENANATSALNNRRRLLRRGLPYGPSNFDKKDDETEQGVIMMTMGASLFRQFEFVQQQWIQYGLDFHQGNNTCPMIGNHGHHKRCTIPSDPRSGKPPYVMSKLKTFVECRGGDYFFAPSLTALRMMAMGIVDPT
;
A
#
# COMPACT_ATOMS: atom_id res chain seq x y z
N MET A 1 2.73 28.22 9.80
CA MET A 1 2.57 27.50 11.08
C MET A 1 2.26 26.06 10.75
N THR A 2 3.12 25.13 11.16
CA THR A 2 2.86 23.69 11.02
C THR A 2 1.66 23.32 11.89
N ARG A 3 0.70 22.58 11.33
CA ARG A 3 -0.48 22.13 12.07
C ARG A 3 -0.08 21.20 13.22
N GLU A 4 -0.53 21.49 14.43
CA GLU A 4 -0.34 20.62 15.59
C GLU A 4 -1.45 19.55 15.60
N LEU A 5 -1.05 18.27 15.61
CA LEU A 5 -1.97 17.13 15.66
C LEU A 5 -2.07 16.61 17.10
N ASN A 6 -3.26 16.20 17.51
CA ASN A 6 -3.42 15.46 18.77
C ASN A 6 -2.94 14.00 18.58
N LEU A 7 -1.63 13.81 18.63
CA LEU A 7 -0.99 12.52 18.38
C LEU A 7 -1.38 11.43 19.39
N HIS A 8 -1.88 11.80 20.58
CA HIS A 8 -2.39 10.85 21.56
C HIS A 8 -3.77 10.28 21.20
N ASP A 9 -4.51 10.99 20.35
CA ASP A 9 -5.84 10.58 19.92
C ASP A 9 -5.84 9.86 18.57
N ILE A 10 -4.75 9.94 17.81
CA ILE A 10 -4.57 9.26 16.52
C ILE A 10 -3.90 7.90 16.73
N GLN A 11 -4.38 6.87 16.05
CA GLN A 11 -3.75 5.55 16.03
C GLN A 11 -2.35 5.57 15.38
N GLY A 12 -1.38 4.88 15.99
CA GLY A 12 0.05 4.97 15.65
C GLY A 12 0.39 4.61 14.21
N ASN A 13 -0.25 3.58 13.64
CA ASN A 13 0.02 3.13 12.28
C ASN A 13 -0.35 4.20 11.21
N VAL A 14 -1.15 5.22 11.56
CA VAL A 14 -1.51 6.31 10.65
C VAL A 14 -0.30 7.20 10.38
N THR A 15 0.42 7.63 11.42
CA THR A 15 1.58 8.52 11.28
C THR A 15 2.89 7.75 11.08
N ARG A 16 2.98 6.50 11.54
CA ARG A 16 4.18 5.65 11.47
C ARG A 16 3.91 4.39 10.68
N ALA A 17 4.61 4.21 9.55
CA ALA A 17 4.64 2.94 8.84
C ALA A 17 5.51 1.93 9.59
N TYR A 18 4.94 1.14 10.49
CA TYR A 18 5.70 0.31 11.43
C TYR A 18 6.80 -0.55 10.81
N GLY A 19 6.61 -1.10 9.59
CA GLY A 19 7.65 -1.84 8.87
C GLY A 19 8.96 -1.05 8.70
N ARG A 20 8.89 0.27 8.47
CA ARG A 20 10.08 1.15 8.41
C ARG A 20 10.66 1.48 9.77
N TYR A 21 9.84 1.44 10.81
CA TYR A 21 10.25 1.70 12.18
C TYR A 21 10.62 0.40 12.88
N SER A 22 11.33 -0.52 12.21
CA SER A 22 11.83 -1.80 12.76
C SER A 22 10.79 -2.73 13.42
N PHE A 23 9.57 -2.78 12.87
CA PHE A 23 8.60 -3.85 13.18
C PHE A 23 8.43 -4.75 11.95
N PRO A 24 9.33 -5.72 11.74
CA PRO A 24 9.32 -6.55 10.54
C PRO A 24 8.27 -7.65 10.56
N PHE A 25 7.50 -7.82 11.64
CA PHE A 25 6.43 -8.81 11.75
C PHE A 25 5.09 -8.15 11.98
N ALA A 26 4.03 -8.72 11.42
CA ALA A 26 2.66 -8.34 11.68
C ALA A 26 1.73 -9.54 11.76
N ARG A 27 0.62 -9.38 12.49
CA ARG A 27 -0.47 -10.34 12.60
C ARG A 27 -1.81 -9.61 12.57
N TYR A 28 -2.71 -10.02 11.70
CA TYR A 28 -4.04 -9.44 11.55
C TYR A 28 -5.10 -10.45 11.99
N ILE A 29 -5.92 -10.05 12.96
CA ILE A 29 -6.91 -10.91 13.62
C ILE A 29 -8.30 -10.29 13.45
N PHE A 30 -9.27 -11.11 13.05
CA PHE A 30 -10.61 -10.65 12.65
C PHE A 30 -11.68 -11.14 13.63
N PHE A 31 -12.65 -10.28 13.91
CA PHE A 31 -13.68 -10.53 14.92
C PHE A 31 -15.08 -10.19 14.42
N HIS A 32 -16.05 -10.94 14.92
CA HIS A 32 -17.48 -10.74 14.70
C HIS A 32 -18.18 -10.52 16.06
N PHE A 33 -19.05 -9.52 16.12
CA PHE A 33 -19.79 -9.17 17.33
C PHE A 33 -21.18 -9.81 17.31
N PRO A 34 -21.45 -10.82 18.14
CA PRO A 34 -22.76 -11.46 18.17
C PRO A 34 -23.84 -10.59 18.86
N SER A 35 -23.42 -9.57 19.61
CA SER A 35 -24.33 -8.58 20.18
C SER A 35 -23.61 -7.23 20.39
N PRO A 36 -24.36 -6.11 20.45
CA PRO A 36 -23.79 -4.80 20.74
C PRO A 36 -23.09 -4.75 22.10
N ARG A 37 -23.64 -5.42 23.12
CA ARG A 37 -23.04 -5.51 24.45
C ARG A 37 -21.67 -6.17 24.41
N ALA A 38 -21.56 -7.32 23.73
CA ALA A 38 -20.30 -8.04 23.56
C ALA A 38 -19.27 -7.20 22.79
N GLY A 39 -19.69 -6.61 21.66
CA GLY A 39 -18.85 -5.73 20.86
C GLY A 39 -18.31 -4.53 21.65
N ARG A 40 -19.18 -3.79 22.34
CA ARG A 40 -18.79 -2.62 23.14
C ARG A 40 -17.84 -2.98 24.29
N ALA A 41 -18.08 -4.10 24.98
CA ALA A 41 -17.18 -4.59 26.03
C ALA A 41 -15.80 -4.94 25.47
N PHE A 42 -15.75 -5.62 24.32
CA PHE A 42 -14.48 -5.94 23.67
C PHE A 42 -13.74 -4.69 23.18
N VAL A 43 -14.43 -3.74 22.54
CA VAL A 43 -13.86 -2.45 22.14
C VAL A 43 -13.29 -1.70 23.35
N ASP A 44 -13.96 -1.73 24.51
CA ASP A 44 -13.44 -1.11 25.74
C ASP A 44 -12.15 -1.77 26.26
N MET A 45 -12.03 -3.09 26.13
CA MET A 45 -10.80 -3.82 26.50
C MET A 45 -9.67 -3.50 25.53
N VAL A 46 -9.94 -3.53 24.22
CA VAL A 46 -8.93 -3.34 23.18
C VAL A 46 -8.40 -1.90 23.14
N ARG A 47 -9.28 -0.89 23.22
CA ARG A 47 -8.89 0.52 23.13
C ARG A 47 -7.85 0.95 24.16
N LYS A 48 -7.78 0.28 25.31
CA LYS A 48 -6.82 0.57 26.40
C LYS A 48 -5.39 0.17 26.06
N LYS A 49 -5.19 -0.66 25.04
CA LYS A 49 -3.88 -1.10 24.56
C LYS A 49 -3.51 -0.56 23.18
N VAL A 50 -4.41 0.19 22.53
CA VAL A 50 -4.15 0.75 21.20
C VAL A 50 -2.93 1.67 21.27
N THR A 51 -1.96 1.40 20.40
CA THR A 51 -0.76 2.22 20.25
C THR A 51 -1.12 3.50 19.51
N THR A 52 -0.77 4.64 20.11
CA THR A 52 -1.08 5.98 19.58
C THR A 52 0.05 6.52 18.71
N SER A 53 -0.20 7.64 18.04
CA SER A 53 0.79 8.40 17.28
C SER A 53 1.71 9.24 18.16
N ALA A 54 1.62 9.16 19.50
CA ALA A 54 2.52 9.84 20.42
C ALA A 54 4.00 9.55 20.07
N ARG A 55 4.86 10.56 20.20
CA ARG A 55 6.28 10.47 19.83
C ARG A 55 7.01 9.56 20.82
N TRP A 56 7.83 8.66 20.29
CA TRP A 56 8.79 7.89 21.09
C TRP A 56 10.07 8.71 21.17
N THR A 57 10.32 9.31 22.34
CA THR A 57 11.49 10.18 22.55
C THR A 57 12.72 9.39 22.95
N LYS A 58 12.51 8.24 23.57
CA LYS A 58 13.55 7.32 24.01
C LYS A 58 13.28 5.90 23.46
N PRO A 59 14.32 5.07 23.29
CA PRO A 59 14.14 3.68 22.83
C PRO A 59 13.14 2.88 23.68
N GLU A 60 13.11 3.11 24.99
CA GLU A 60 12.17 2.46 25.93
C GLU A 60 10.71 2.89 25.77
N ASP A 61 10.44 4.05 25.14
CA ASP A 61 9.06 4.49 24.83
C ASP A 61 8.45 3.63 23.71
N ARG A 62 9.31 2.93 22.95
CA ARG A 62 8.90 2.13 21.81
C ARG A 62 8.40 0.76 22.27
N PRO A 63 7.14 0.39 21.96
CA PRO A 63 6.59 -0.89 22.36
C PRO A 63 7.27 -2.05 21.60
N LEU A 64 7.35 -3.21 22.25
CA LEU A 64 7.85 -4.45 21.64
C LEU A 64 6.84 -5.04 20.63
N CYS A 65 5.55 -4.78 20.86
CA CYS A 65 4.44 -5.11 19.97
C CYS A 65 3.40 -3.97 20.01
N THR A 66 3.06 -3.42 18.85
CA THR A 66 2.04 -2.37 18.71
C THR A 66 0.67 -2.98 18.47
N ILE A 67 -0.40 -2.27 18.82
CA ILE A 67 -1.78 -2.68 18.54
C ILE A 67 -2.53 -1.53 17.87
N ASN A 68 -3.16 -1.80 16.72
CA ASN A 68 -4.09 -0.87 16.06
C ASN A 68 -5.35 -1.59 15.58
N VAL A 69 -6.42 -0.84 15.41
CA VAL A 69 -7.76 -1.39 15.16
C VAL A 69 -8.45 -0.68 14.00
N GLY A 70 -9.22 -1.45 13.25
CA GLY A 70 -10.17 -0.94 12.26
C GLY A 70 -11.52 -1.63 12.41
N LEU A 71 -12.60 -0.89 12.15
CA LEU A 71 -13.95 -1.43 12.12
C LEU A 71 -14.54 -1.30 10.72
N THR A 72 -15.22 -2.34 10.27
CA THR A 72 -16.01 -2.29 9.03
C THR A 72 -17.36 -1.61 9.31
N PHE A 73 -18.10 -1.26 8.25
CA PHE A 73 -19.45 -0.73 8.41
C PHE A 73 -20.40 -1.70 9.14
N PRO A 74 -20.44 -3.02 8.84
CA PRO A 74 -21.17 -4.00 9.64
C PRO A 74 -20.78 -3.99 11.12
N GLY A 75 -19.49 -3.78 11.42
CA GLY A 75 -19.02 -3.63 12.80
C GLY A 75 -19.59 -2.42 13.51
N LEU A 76 -19.65 -1.26 12.85
CA LEU A 76 -20.26 -0.06 13.40
C LEU A 76 -21.76 -0.24 13.66
N LEU A 77 -22.45 -0.91 12.74
CA LEU A 77 -23.87 -1.16 12.87
C LEU A 77 -24.17 -2.25 13.93
N ALA A 78 -23.32 -3.26 14.07
CA ALA A 78 -23.39 -4.25 15.15
C ALA A 78 -23.16 -3.64 16.54
N LEU A 79 -22.45 -2.51 16.63
CA LEU A 79 -22.32 -1.71 17.85
C LEU A 79 -23.54 -0.81 18.12
N GLN A 80 -24.56 -0.85 17.25
CA GLN A 80 -25.76 0.00 17.29
C GLN A 80 -25.43 1.48 17.32
N LEU A 81 -24.54 1.92 16.41
CA LEU A 81 -24.40 3.35 16.19
C LEU A 81 -25.71 3.95 15.63
N PRO A 82 -25.99 5.22 15.91
CA PRO A 82 -27.17 5.90 15.41
C PRO A 82 -27.26 5.85 13.88
N VAL A 83 -28.47 5.62 13.36
CA VAL A 83 -28.73 5.57 11.90
C VAL A 83 -28.26 6.85 11.20
N ARG A 84 -28.47 8.02 11.82
CA ARG A 84 -28.02 9.32 11.28
C ARG A 84 -26.50 9.40 11.09
N THR A 85 -25.73 8.82 12.02
CA THR A 85 -24.27 8.71 11.91
C THR A 85 -23.89 7.76 10.78
N LEU A 86 -24.53 6.59 10.73
CA LEU A 86 -24.21 5.54 9.76
C LEU A 86 -24.54 5.94 8.32
N GLN A 87 -25.67 6.62 8.08
CA GLN A 87 -26.08 7.07 6.75
C GLN A 87 -25.18 8.16 6.16
N ALA A 88 -24.38 8.84 6.99
CA ALA A 88 -23.44 9.87 6.55
C ALA A 88 -22.04 9.32 6.24
N MET A 89 -21.84 8.00 6.38
CA MET A 89 -20.58 7.36 5.99
C MET A 89 -20.44 7.29 4.46
N PRO A 90 -19.20 7.20 3.92
CA PRO A 90 -19.00 7.07 2.48
C PRO A 90 -19.66 5.82 1.91
N ASP A 91 -20.28 5.93 0.73
CA ASP A 91 -21.01 4.84 0.07
C ASP A 91 -20.14 3.60 -0.11
N GLU A 92 -18.89 3.78 -0.53
CA GLU A 92 -17.96 2.67 -0.73
C GLU A 92 -17.68 1.89 0.57
N PHE A 93 -17.64 2.58 1.72
CA PHE A 93 -17.48 1.95 3.03
C PHE A 93 -18.75 1.22 3.49
N ILE A 94 -19.91 1.82 3.20
CA ILE A 94 -21.24 1.24 3.45
C ILE A 94 -21.45 -0.03 2.62
N GLU A 95 -21.03 -0.03 1.36
CA GLU A 95 -21.13 -1.17 0.45
C GLU A 95 -20.11 -2.26 0.78
N GLY A 96 -18.87 -1.88 1.06
CA GLY A 96 -17.75 -2.78 1.35
C GLY A 96 -17.08 -3.34 0.09
N MET A 97 -15.85 -3.83 0.26
CA MET A 97 -14.96 -4.12 -0.88
C MET A 97 -15.50 -5.18 -1.85
N LYS A 98 -16.22 -6.20 -1.36
CA LYS A 98 -16.78 -7.26 -2.22
C LYS A 98 -17.75 -6.70 -3.26
N ALA A 99 -18.60 -5.74 -2.90
CA ALA A 99 -19.49 -5.07 -3.85
C ALA A 99 -18.71 -4.23 -4.88
N ARG A 100 -17.54 -3.71 -4.50
CA ARG A 100 -16.67 -2.88 -5.34
C ARG A 100 -15.71 -3.69 -6.22
N ALA A 101 -15.67 -5.01 -6.10
CA ALA A 101 -14.73 -5.89 -6.78
C ALA A 101 -14.66 -5.68 -8.32
N PHE A 102 -15.77 -5.29 -8.94
CA PHE A 102 -15.83 -4.96 -10.36
C PHE A 102 -14.94 -3.76 -10.73
N ILE A 103 -15.07 -2.63 -10.01
CA ILE A 103 -14.26 -1.44 -10.30
C ILE A 103 -12.81 -1.59 -9.86
N LEU A 104 -12.52 -2.46 -8.88
CA LEU A 104 -11.16 -2.77 -8.44
C LEU A 104 -10.42 -3.71 -9.41
N GLY A 105 -11.17 -4.38 -10.29
CA GLY A 105 -10.69 -5.32 -11.31
C GLY A 105 -10.37 -6.72 -10.78
N ASP A 106 -11.01 -7.09 -9.67
CA ASP A 106 -11.03 -8.46 -9.13
C ASP A 106 -12.02 -9.35 -9.89
N ARG A 107 -12.96 -8.72 -10.60
CA ARG A 107 -13.88 -9.36 -11.55
C ARG A 107 -13.54 -8.93 -12.97
N ASP A 108 -14.04 -9.69 -13.95
CA ASP A 108 -13.93 -9.34 -15.35
C ASP A 108 -14.61 -7.99 -15.63
N GLN A 109 -13.84 -7.00 -16.09
CA GLN A 109 -14.30 -5.64 -16.37
C GLN A 109 -14.85 -5.47 -17.79
N THR A 110 -14.78 -6.50 -18.63
CA THR A 110 -15.34 -6.46 -20.00
C THR A 110 -16.77 -6.96 -20.09
N GLU A 111 -17.25 -7.65 -19.05
CA GLU A 111 -18.64 -8.05 -18.88
C GLU A 111 -19.41 -6.93 -18.18
N THR A 112 -20.74 -6.91 -18.32
CA THR A 112 -21.55 -6.06 -17.43
C THR A 112 -21.41 -6.52 -15.98
N GLU A 113 -21.71 -5.63 -15.03
CA GLU A 113 -21.65 -5.98 -13.62
C GLU A 113 -22.65 -7.11 -13.26
N GLU A 114 -23.73 -7.30 -14.03
CA GLU A 114 -24.65 -8.42 -13.85
C GLU A 114 -24.10 -9.73 -14.43
N GLU A 115 -23.52 -9.70 -15.63
CA GLU A 115 -22.93 -10.88 -16.28
C GLU A 115 -21.71 -11.43 -15.52
N ALA A 116 -20.89 -10.54 -14.95
CA ALA A 116 -19.75 -10.93 -14.14
C ALA A 116 -20.14 -11.40 -12.72
N LYS A 117 -21.43 -11.42 -12.34
CA LYS A 117 -21.93 -12.04 -11.10
C LYS A 117 -22.19 -13.54 -11.33
N ARG A 118 -21.13 -14.27 -11.69
CA ARG A 118 -21.16 -15.74 -11.66
C ARG A 118 -21.22 -16.18 -10.19
N ASP A 119 -21.89 -17.29 -9.87
CA ASP A 119 -22.05 -17.79 -8.49
C ASP A 119 -20.72 -18.07 -7.76
N ASP A 120 -19.59 -17.95 -8.45
CA ASP A 120 -18.29 -18.42 -8.02
C ASP A 120 -17.08 -17.53 -8.35
N TRP A 121 -17.30 -16.28 -8.75
CA TRP A 121 -16.20 -15.39 -9.16
C TRP A 121 -15.16 -15.19 -8.05
N ASP A 122 -15.57 -15.24 -6.78
CA ASP A 122 -14.74 -15.07 -5.59
C ASP A 122 -14.27 -16.40 -4.98
N LYS A 123 -14.40 -17.54 -5.68
CA LYS A 123 -13.87 -18.84 -5.22
C LYS A 123 -12.39 -18.81 -4.85
N HIS A 124 -11.64 -17.92 -5.48
CA HIS A 124 -10.22 -17.74 -5.24
C HIS A 124 -9.92 -16.88 -4.01
N TRP A 125 -10.90 -16.15 -3.45
CA TRP A 125 -10.77 -15.40 -2.21
C TRP A 125 -10.73 -16.34 -1.00
N ASP A 126 -10.10 -15.90 0.07
CA ASP A 126 -10.12 -16.64 1.33
C ASP A 126 -11.56 -16.75 1.86
N PRO A 127 -11.97 -17.90 2.44
CA PRO A 127 -13.35 -18.14 2.87
C PRO A 127 -13.98 -17.08 3.78
N ILE A 128 -13.17 -16.39 4.60
CA ILE A 128 -13.63 -15.29 5.46
C ILE A 128 -14.24 -14.11 4.67
N TRP A 129 -13.81 -13.90 3.42
CA TRP A 129 -14.29 -12.79 2.57
C TRP A 129 -15.43 -13.20 1.64
N GLN A 130 -15.56 -14.49 1.32
CA GLN A 130 -16.52 -15.00 0.34
C GLN A 130 -17.97 -14.76 0.71
N LYS A 131 -18.32 -14.69 2.00
CA LYS A 131 -19.71 -14.44 2.43
C LYS A 131 -19.90 -13.07 3.07
N SER A 132 -18.95 -12.17 2.83
CA SER A 132 -19.00 -10.81 3.37
C SER A 132 -20.26 -10.10 2.88
N ARG A 133 -21.06 -9.61 3.84
CA ARG A 133 -22.26 -8.80 3.66
C ARG A 133 -23.40 -9.50 2.93
N GLU A 134 -23.42 -10.83 2.93
CA GLU A 134 -24.60 -11.60 2.53
C GLU A 134 -25.75 -11.42 3.55
N PRO A 135 -27.02 -11.30 3.13
CA PRO A 135 -28.14 -11.08 4.04
C PRO A 135 -28.26 -12.18 5.11
N GLY A 136 -28.24 -11.78 6.40
CA GLY A 136 -28.49 -12.67 7.54
C GLY A 136 -29.65 -12.22 8.43
N THR A 137 -29.84 -12.89 9.57
CA THR A 137 -31.03 -12.80 10.43
C THR A 137 -31.22 -11.47 11.16
N LEU A 138 -30.22 -10.57 11.15
CA LEU A 138 -30.25 -9.24 11.79
C LEU A 138 -29.88 -8.09 10.84
N GLY A 139 -29.87 -8.34 9.53
CA GLY A 139 -29.36 -7.38 8.54
C GLY A 139 -27.84 -7.40 8.35
N PHE A 140 -27.12 -8.31 9.05
CA PHE A 140 -25.69 -8.61 8.86
C PHE A 140 -25.50 -10.09 8.54
N GLY A 141 -24.43 -10.41 7.82
CA GLY A 141 -23.96 -11.78 7.66
C GLY A 141 -23.48 -12.33 9.00
N VAL A 142 -23.83 -13.58 9.30
CA VAL A 142 -23.46 -14.29 10.56
C VAL A 142 -21.94 -14.49 10.74
N ASN A 143 -21.16 -14.17 9.71
CA ASN A 143 -19.71 -14.28 9.67
C ASN A 143 -19.03 -13.00 9.15
N ASP A 144 -19.74 -11.86 9.10
CA ASP A 144 -19.14 -10.61 8.66
C ASP A 144 -18.00 -10.21 9.61
N VAL A 145 -16.88 -9.79 9.01
CA VAL A 145 -15.80 -9.14 9.74
C VAL A 145 -16.33 -7.81 10.27
N HIS A 146 -16.36 -7.64 11.58
CA HIS A 146 -16.78 -6.39 12.24
C HIS A 146 -15.58 -5.54 12.66
N MET A 147 -14.51 -6.20 13.10
CA MET A 147 -13.32 -5.53 13.61
C MET A 147 -12.07 -6.33 13.21
N MET A 148 -11.06 -5.62 12.74
CA MET A 148 -9.70 -6.13 12.55
C MET A 148 -8.79 -5.52 13.61
N VAL A 149 -7.97 -6.34 14.24
CA VAL A 149 -6.88 -5.91 15.11
C VAL A 149 -5.56 -6.30 14.47
N GLY A 150 -4.73 -5.30 14.17
CA GLY A 150 -3.37 -5.47 13.69
C GLY A 150 -2.38 -5.40 14.84
N LEU A 151 -1.51 -6.39 14.92
CA LEU A 151 -0.35 -6.43 15.80
C LEU A 151 0.90 -6.27 14.94
N ASN A 152 1.85 -5.43 15.32
CA ASN A 152 3.18 -5.40 14.69
C ASN A 152 4.26 -5.56 15.74
N ALA A 153 5.20 -6.47 15.52
CA ALA A 153 6.23 -6.82 16.49
C ALA A 153 7.64 -6.56 15.97
N GLN A 154 8.52 -6.21 16.90
CA GLN A 154 9.95 -6.17 16.66
C GLN A 154 10.50 -7.58 16.45
N SER A 155 11.72 -7.68 15.95
CA SER A 155 12.46 -8.94 15.97
C SER A 155 12.77 -9.40 17.39
N LEU A 156 12.95 -10.71 17.57
CA LEU A 156 13.30 -11.32 18.86
C LEU A 156 14.58 -10.74 19.44
N SER A 157 15.62 -10.62 18.60
CA SER A 157 16.86 -9.95 18.95
C SER A 157 17.64 -9.59 17.68
N GLN A 158 18.74 -8.85 17.82
CA GLN A 158 19.67 -8.64 16.70
C GLN A 158 20.35 -9.95 16.24
N ALA A 159 20.50 -10.94 17.13
CA ALA A 159 21.09 -12.24 16.80
C ALA A 159 20.08 -13.21 16.15
N THR A 160 18.78 -12.94 16.28
CA THR A 160 17.70 -13.74 15.68
C THR A 160 16.66 -12.79 15.08
N PRO A 161 17.02 -12.07 14.01
CA PRO A 161 16.17 -11.02 13.46
C PRO A 161 14.93 -11.56 12.72
N ASP A 162 14.99 -12.81 12.24
CA ASP A 162 14.00 -13.53 11.45
C ASP A 162 12.91 -14.22 12.29
N LYS A 163 12.90 -13.99 13.61
CA LYS A 163 11.83 -14.43 14.51
C LYS A 163 11.16 -13.23 15.17
N PRO A 164 9.83 -13.25 15.37
CA PRO A 164 9.13 -12.20 16.09
C PRO A 164 9.48 -12.22 17.59
N HIS A 165 9.45 -11.04 18.20
CA HIS A 165 9.54 -10.90 19.66
C HIS A 165 8.37 -11.59 20.38
N SER A 166 8.59 -12.16 21.57
CA SER A 166 7.58 -12.92 22.35
C SER A 166 6.30 -12.13 22.62
N ALA A 167 6.43 -10.82 22.78
CA ALA A 167 5.33 -9.87 22.92
C ALA A 167 4.23 -10.02 21.83
N LEU A 168 4.55 -10.52 20.63
CA LEU A 168 3.53 -10.81 19.60
C LEU A 168 2.55 -11.88 20.07
N GLU A 169 3.07 -12.99 20.59
CA GLU A 169 2.25 -14.09 21.10
C GLU A 169 1.54 -13.68 22.40
N GLU A 170 2.21 -12.95 23.29
CA GLU A 170 1.60 -12.44 24.51
C GLU A 170 0.38 -11.53 24.21
N GLN A 171 0.49 -10.60 23.25
CA GLN A 171 -0.64 -9.76 22.85
C GLN A 171 -1.70 -10.57 22.09
N THR A 172 -1.31 -11.57 21.30
CA THR A 172 -2.25 -12.47 20.60
C THR A 172 -3.10 -13.23 21.62
N SER A 173 -2.48 -13.88 22.61
CA SER A 173 -3.20 -14.61 23.67
C SER A 173 -4.13 -13.68 24.45
N TRP A 174 -3.63 -12.52 24.89
CA TRP A 174 -4.44 -11.54 25.60
C TRP A 174 -5.67 -11.09 24.79
N LEU A 175 -5.51 -10.87 23.49
CA LEU A 175 -6.59 -10.43 22.62
C LEU A 175 -7.65 -11.51 22.45
N LEU A 176 -7.24 -12.76 22.22
CA LEU A 176 -8.15 -13.89 22.10
C LEU A 176 -8.88 -14.19 23.42
N ASP A 177 -8.21 -14.06 24.56
CA ASP A 177 -8.82 -14.16 25.89
C ASP A 177 -9.83 -13.02 26.16
N SER A 178 -9.49 -11.81 25.73
CA SER A 178 -10.40 -10.66 25.82
C SER A 178 -11.64 -10.86 24.96
N ALA A 179 -11.49 -11.42 23.76
CA ALA A 179 -12.62 -11.76 22.89
C ALA A 179 -13.51 -12.83 23.52
N ARG A 180 -12.92 -13.91 24.07
CA ARG A 180 -13.66 -14.96 24.80
C ARG A 180 -14.43 -14.39 25.99
N THR A 181 -13.79 -13.53 26.77
CA THR A 181 -14.38 -12.91 27.96
C THR A 181 -15.53 -11.98 27.61
N ALA A 182 -15.41 -11.22 26.52
CA ALA A 182 -16.47 -10.35 26.02
C ALA A 182 -17.58 -11.10 25.29
N GLY A 183 -17.40 -12.39 24.98
CA GLY A 183 -18.32 -13.16 24.14
C GLY A 183 -18.29 -12.76 22.67
N VAL A 184 -17.16 -12.23 22.18
CA VAL A 184 -16.93 -11.89 20.77
C VAL A 184 -16.39 -13.11 20.03
N LYS A 185 -16.89 -13.35 18.81
CA LYS A 185 -16.44 -14.46 17.98
C LYS A 185 -15.14 -14.07 17.27
N HIS A 186 -14.09 -14.84 17.48
CA HIS A 186 -12.89 -14.82 16.65
C HIS A 186 -13.19 -15.52 15.32
N LEU A 187 -12.98 -14.83 14.20
CA LEU A 187 -13.20 -15.38 12.87
C LEU A 187 -11.93 -16.10 12.41
N GLN A 188 -12.11 -17.36 12.00
CA GLN A 188 -11.16 -18.12 11.20
C GLN A 188 -11.55 -17.97 9.71
N GLY A 189 -10.94 -18.72 8.80
CA GLY A 189 -11.29 -18.67 7.39
C GLY A 189 -10.34 -17.81 6.55
N ILE A 190 -9.24 -17.33 7.11
CA ILE A 190 -8.18 -16.70 6.33
C ILE A 190 -7.16 -17.76 5.86
N GLY A 191 -6.45 -17.48 4.77
CA GLY A 191 -5.67 -18.48 4.03
C GLY A 191 -6.52 -19.20 2.99
N SER A 192 -5.85 -19.73 1.96
CA SER A 192 -6.49 -20.43 0.83
C SER A 192 -7.35 -21.62 1.26
N ASN A 193 -6.96 -22.31 2.34
CA ASN A 193 -7.71 -23.43 2.92
C ASN A 193 -8.75 -23.01 3.97
N GLY A 194 -8.75 -21.74 4.38
CA GLY A 194 -9.64 -21.21 5.41
C GLY A 194 -9.41 -21.78 6.82
N ASP A 195 -8.26 -22.38 7.09
CA ASP A 195 -7.92 -23.01 8.37
C ASP A 195 -7.02 -22.13 9.27
N GLN A 196 -6.55 -20.99 8.76
CA GLN A 196 -5.68 -20.13 9.55
C GLN A 196 -6.49 -19.29 10.55
N PRO A 197 -6.01 -19.18 11.80
CA PRO A 197 -6.67 -18.36 12.82
C PRO A 197 -6.43 -16.85 12.63
N TYR A 198 -5.42 -16.45 11.87
CA TYR A 198 -5.04 -15.07 11.63
C TYR A 198 -4.16 -14.99 10.39
N GLN A 199 -3.99 -13.79 9.85
CA GLN A 199 -3.03 -13.54 8.77
C GLN A 199 -1.72 -13.03 9.36
N ASP A 200 -0.67 -13.84 9.27
CA ASP A 200 0.69 -13.38 9.53
C ASP A 200 1.28 -12.70 8.30
N ALA A 201 2.18 -11.75 8.54
CA ALA A 201 2.95 -11.03 7.54
C ALA A 201 4.33 -10.70 8.11
N SER A 202 5.36 -10.68 7.27
CA SER A 202 6.71 -10.29 7.67
C SER A 202 7.49 -9.66 6.53
N ALA A 203 8.52 -8.90 6.87
CA ALA A 203 9.58 -8.58 5.92
C ALA A 203 10.21 -9.88 5.38
N VAL A 204 10.71 -9.84 4.15
CA VAL A 204 11.53 -10.94 3.62
C VAL A 204 12.94 -10.80 4.16
N PHE A 205 13.52 -11.89 4.66
CA PHE A 205 14.86 -11.94 5.22
C PHE A 205 15.84 -12.57 4.23
N GLU A 206 17.04 -12.01 4.14
CA GLU A 206 18.12 -12.53 3.31
C GLU A 206 19.36 -12.77 4.15
N LYS A 207 20.14 -13.79 3.78
CA LYS A 207 21.47 -14.02 4.33
C LYS A 207 22.48 -13.25 3.48
N ILE A 208 23.02 -12.16 4.03
CA ILE A 208 24.04 -11.34 3.38
C ILE A 208 25.37 -11.60 4.08
N GLY A 209 26.28 -12.27 3.38
CA GLY A 209 27.48 -12.85 4.00
C GLY A 209 27.10 -13.90 5.04
N ASN A 210 27.42 -13.64 6.31
CA ASN A 210 27.10 -14.53 7.43
C ASN A 210 25.96 -14.02 8.33
N VAL A 211 25.30 -12.92 7.96
CA VAL A 211 24.27 -12.27 8.77
C VAL A 211 22.93 -12.37 8.07
N VAL A 212 21.88 -12.75 8.81
CA VAL A 212 20.49 -12.67 8.33
C VAL A 212 19.98 -11.26 8.61
N VAL A 213 19.40 -10.61 7.62
CA VAL A 213 18.88 -9.24 7.75
C VAL A 213 17.47 -9.14 7.18
N PRO A 214 16.57 -8.34 7.79
CA PRO A 214 15.32 -8.00 7.14
C PRO A 214 15.61 -7.12 5.92
N THR A 215 14.89 -7.37 4.83
CA THR A 215 15.00 -6.60 3.60
C THR A 215 13.72 -5.81 3.34
N PRO A 216 13.80 -4.68 2.62
CA PRO A 216 12.62 -3.94 2.17
C PRO A 216 11.98 -4.55 0.92
N LYS A 217 12.32 -5.80 0.54
CA LYS A 217 11.86 -6.41 -0.70
C LYS A 217 10.50 -7.11 -0.55
N GLU A 218 9.75 -7.14 -1.65
CA GLU A 218 8.59 -8.03 -1.86
C GLU A 218 8.99 -9.27 -2.68
N HIS A 219 8.06 -10.20 -2.94
CA HIS A 219 8.42 -11.53 -3.46
C HIS A 219 8.85 -11.55 -4.93
N PHE A 220 8.48 -10.55 -5.75
CA PHE A 220 9.07 -10.39 -7.06
C PHE A 220 10.53 -9.92 -7.00
N GLY A 221 11.02 -9.45 -5.85
CA GLY A 221 12.40 -9.07 -5.59
C GLY A 221 12.72 -7.58 -5.77
N PHE A 222 11.70 -6.73 -5.90
CA PHE A 222 11.81 -5.27 -5.89
C PHE A 222 11.86 -4.72 -4.47
N THR A 223 12.64 -3.66 -4.29
CA THR A 223 12.62 -2.88 -3.06
C THR A 223 11.35 -2.04 -2.97
N ASP A 224 10.49 -2.33 -2.00
CA ASP A 224 9.31 -1.54 -1.66
C ASP A 224 9.56 -0.62 -0.46
N GLY A 225 8.54 0.12 -0.03
CA GLY A 225 8.59 0.99 1.12
C GLY A 225 9.51 2.20 0.90
N ILE A 226 9.65 2.70 -0.33
CA ILE A 226 10.44 3.91 -0.63
C ILE A 226 9.56 5.17 -0.62
N GLY A 227 8.56 5.22 -1.50
CA GLY A 227 7.61 6.33 -1.59
C GLY A 227 6.44 6.19 -0.61
N ASN A 228 6.27 7.15 0.30
CA ASN A 228 5.11 7.29 1.19
C ASN A 228 4.86 8.81 1.39
N PRO A 229 3.64 9.32 1.23
CA PRO A 229 3.39 10.75 1.35
C PRO A 229 3.73 11.29 2.74
N VAL A 230 4.19 12.54 2.77
CA VAL A 230 4.41 13.30 4.00
C VAL A 230 3.36 14.40 4.10
N PHE A 231 2.68 14.47 5.25
CA PHE A 231 1.62 15.43 5.50
C PHE A 231 1.89 16.35 6.70
N GLU A 232 1.17 17.47 6.74
CA GLU A 232 1.31 18.50 7.77
C GLU A 232 1.05 17.91 9.16
N GLY A 233 2.00 18.14 10.08
CA GLY A 233 1.96 17.64 11.47
C GLY A 233 2.45 16.20 11.66
N GLN A 234 2.76 15.46 10.59
CA GLN A 234 3.24 14.08 10.69
C GLN A 234 4.63 13.96 11.33
N TYR A 235 5.52 14.92 11.10
CA TYR A 235 6.90 14.94 11.61
C TYR A 235 7.17 16.22 12.40
N PRO A 236 8.14 16.23 13.35
CA PRO A 236 8.69 17.47 13.88
C PRO A 236 9.20 18.36 12.75
N GLU A 237 9.19 19.69 12.95
CA GLU A 237 9.46 20.66 11.88
C GLU A 237 10.80 20.43 11.17
N GLU A 238 11.88 20.16 11.91
CA GLU A 238 13.20 19.93 11.32
C GLU A 238 13.27 18.64 10.50
N GLU A 239 12.64 17.56 10.98
CA GLU A 239 12.55 16.30 10.23
C GLU A 239 11.67 16.46 8.98
N ALA A 240 10.60 17.24 9.09
CA ALA A 240 9.67 17.48 8.00
C ALA A 240 10.35 18.13 6.79
N LYS A 241 11.30 19.06 7.00
CA LYS A 241 12.06 19.74 5.93
C LYS A 241 12.77 18.76 4.99
N ILE A 242 13.25 17.64 5.52
CA ILE A 242 13.93 16.60 4.75
C ILE A 242 12.91 15.57 4.26
N ALA A 243 11.97 15.15 5.11
CA ALA A 243 11.01 14.09 4.79
C ALA A 243 10.11 14.43 3.60
N VAL A 244 9.76 15.71 3.41
CA VAL A 244 8.89 16.15 2.29
C VAL A 244 9.53 16.01 0.92
N ILE A 245 10.85 15.91 0.82
CA ILE A 245 11.56 15.89 -0.46
C ILE A 245 11.18 14.63 -1.25
N GLY A 246 10.53 14.82 -2.40
CA GLY A 246 10.00 13.72 -3.24
C GLY A 246 8.77 13.00 -2.68
N GLN A 247 8.25 13.42 -1.51
CA GLN A 247 7.12 12.76 -0.82
C GLN A 247 5.98 13.71 -0.49
N GLY A 248 6.22 15.02 -0.43
CA GLY A 248 5.19 16.03 -0.26
C GLY A 248 4.48 16.39 -1.56
N LYS A 249 3.92 17.60 -1.58
CA LYS A 249 3.46 18.30 -2.78
C LYS A 249 4.53 19.29 -3.25
N GLN A 250 4.56 19.50 -4.54
CA GLN A 250 5.52 20.40 -5.18
C GLN A 250 4.95 21.82 -5.26
N MET A 251 5.70 22.80 -4.76
CA MET A 251 5.34 24.21 -4.77
C MET A 251 6.52 25.02 -5.33
N GLY A 252 6.47 25.34 -6.63
CA GLY A 252 7.59 25.93 -7.36
C GLY A 252 8.84 25.04 -7.31
N LYS A 253 9.94 25.57 -6.77
CA LYS A 253 11.21 24.83 -6.62
C LYS A 253 11.29 23.99 -5.33
N GLY A 254 10.31 24.08 -4.43
CA GLY A 254 10.34 23.41 -3.13
C GLY A 254 9.32 22.30 -2.97
N TRP A 255 9.51 21.49 -1.93
CA TRP A 255 8.54 20.50 -1.46
C TRP A 255 7.86 21.01 -0.18
N GLN A 256 6.56 20.79 -0.08
CA GLN A 256 5.78 21.08 1.12
C GLN A 256 5.00 19.84 1.55
N PRO A 257 4.67 19.69 2.84
CA PRO A 257 3.80 18.61 3.28
C PRO A 257 2.42 18.71 2.60
N ILE A 258 1.79 17.57 2.38
CA ILE A 258 0.39 17.49 1.93
C ILE A 258 -0.52 17.87 3.09
N ALA A 259 -1.67 18.46 2.81
CA ALA A 259 -2.68 18.83 3.78
C ALA A 259 -3.11 17.61 4.61
N THR A 260 -3.22 17.77 5.93
CA THR A 260 -3.58 16.68 6.84
C THR A 260 -4.92 16.02 6.46
N GLY A 261 -5.88 16.80 5.94
CA GLY A 261 -7.21 16.33 5.55
C GLY A 261 -7.26 15.30 4.42
N GLU A 262 -6.16 15.09 3.69
CA GLU A 262 -6.06 13.98 2.74
C GLU A 262 -5.89 12.62 3.45
N PHE A 263 -5.49 12.62 4.72
CA PHE A 263 -5.15 11.40 5.46
C PHE A 263 -5.86 11.25 6.81
N ILE A 264 -6.28 12.36 7.42
CA ILE A 264 -6.90 12.35 8.74
C ILE A 264 -8.19 13.19 8.68
N LEU A 265 -9.30 12.55 9.04
CA LEU A 265 -10.62 13.15 9.06
C LEU A 265 -10.72 14.26 10.13
N GLY A 266 -11.50 15.29 9.84
CA GLY A 266 -11.63 16.48 10.71
C GLY A 266 -10.55 17.54 10.50
N HIS A 267 -9.79 17.46 9.40
CA HIS A 267 -8.79 18.45 9.02
C HIS A 267 -9.03 18.92 7.57
N PRO A 268 -8.79 20.22 7.24
CA PRO A 268 -8.77 20.68 5.85
C PRO A 268 -7.88 19.85 4.92
N ASP A 269 -8.42 19.52 3.76
CA ASP A 269 -7.76 18.84 2.64
C ASP A 269 -7.04 19.84 1.71
N GLU A 270 -6.46 19.38 0.60
CA GLU A 270 -5.72 20.27 -0.33
C GLU A 270 -6.60 21.35 -0.97
N SER A 271 -7.92 21.12 -1.03
CA SER A 271 -8.91 22.09 -1.52
C SER A 271 -9.42 23.03 -0.43
N GLN A 272 -8.83 22.97 0.79
CA GLN A 272 -9.28 23.71 1.97
C GLN A 272 -10.69 23.33 2.42
N GLU A 273 -11.16 22.13 2.06
CA GLU A 273 -12.45 21.58 2.46
C GLU A 273 -12.26 20.59 3.62
N LEU A 274 -13.28 20.45 4.47
CA LEU A 274 -13.33 19.33 5.40
C LEU A 274 -13.83 18.08 4.65
N PRO A 275 -13.12 16.94 4.73
CA PRO A 275 -13.66 15.68 4.22
C PRO A 275 -15.05 15.39 4.83
N PRO A 276 -15.95 14.72 4.07
CA PRO A 276 -17.26 14.34 4.59
C PRO A 276 -17.14 13.63 5.95
N SER A 277 -17.94 14.07 6.91
CA SER A 277 -17.94 13.56 8.28
C SER A 277 -19.36 13.27 8.73
N ALA A 278 -19.55 12.13 9.36
CA ALA A 278 -20.76 11.78 10.07
C ALA A 278 -20.91 12.62 11.36
N ALA A 279 -22.16 12.90 11.74
CA ALA A 279 -22.47 13.50 13.03
C ALA A 279 -22.44 12.44 14.15
N PRO A 280 -21.95 12.77 15.36
CA PRO A 280 -21.33 14.04 15.72
C PRO A 280 -19.90 14.14 15.14
N PRO A 281 -19.41 15.34 14.72
CA PRO A 281 -18.09 15.48 14.09
C PRO A 281 -16.93 14.86 14.88
N GLU A 282 -17.02 14.87 16.21
CA GLU A 282 -16.05 14.28 17.14
C GLU A 282 -15.88 12.77 16.92
N PHE A 283 -16.88 12.08 16.36
CA PHE A 283 -16.83 10.65 16.10
C PHE A 283 -15.82 10.29 14.99
N MET A 284 -15.71 11.11 13.95
CA MET A 284 -14.79 10.87 12.83
C MET A 284 -13.48 11.64 12.96
N GLN A 285 -13.45 12.69 13.80
CA GLN A 285 -12.24 13.45 14.09
C GLN A 285 -11.05 12.54 14.43
N ASN A 286 -9.89 12.82 13.83
CA ASN A 286 -8.63 12.11 14.03
C ASN A 286 -8.65 10.63 13.58
N GLY A 287 -9.72 10.18 12.91
CA GLY A 287 -9.79 8.89 12.25
C GLY A 287 -9.28 8.91 10.81
N THR A 288 -9.20 7.73 10.20
CA THR A 288 -8.91 7.55 8.75
C THR A 288 -9.64 6.33 8.24
N PHE A 289 -9.88 6.23 6.94
CA PHE A 289 -10.24 4.97 6.31
C PHE A 289 -8.99 4.22 5.85
N PHE A 290 -9.11 2.91 5.71
CA PHE A 290 -8.11 2.10 5.04
C PHE A 290 -8.72 0.93 4.28
N ALA A 291 -8.10 0.58 3.15
CA ALA A 291 -8.37 -0.64 2.41
C ALA A 291 -7.35 -1.71 2.80
N PHE A 292 -7.85 -2.87 3.26
CA PHE A 292 -7.06 -4.07 3.48
C PHE A 292 -7.28 -5.01 2.30
N ARG A 293 -6.19 -5.47 1.66
CA ARG A 293 -6.25 -6.46 0.58
C ARG A 293 -5.15 -7.48 0.77
N LYS A 294 -5.51 -8.76 0.69
CA LYS A 294 -4.55 -9.84 0.56
C LYS A 294 -4.24 -10.03 -0.92
N LEU A 295 -3.02 -9.71 -1.32
CA LEU A 295 -2.58 -9.79 -2.71
C LEU A 295 -1.61 -10.95 -2.86
N HIS A 296 -2.03 -12.00 -3.54
CA HIS A 296 -1.20 -13.17 -3.85
C HIS A 296 -0.29 -12.88 -5.03
N GLU A 297 1.00 -13.23 -4.91
CA GLU A 297 2.02 -12.97 -5.93
C GLU A 297 2.41 -14.28 -6.64
N ASN A 298 2.11 -14.36 -7.95
CA ASN A 298 2.47 -15.46 -8.83
C ASN A 298 3.93 -15.31 -9.31
N VAL A 299 4.88 -15.60 -8.42
CA VAL A 299 6.33 -15.38 -8.60
C VAL A 299 6.91 -16.18 -9.77
N CYS A 300 6.52 -17.45 -9.93
CA CYS A 300 7.02 -18.32 -11.00
C CYS A 300 6.58 -17.75 -12.34
N THR A 301 5.27 -17.46 -12.45
CA THR A 301 4.69 -16.89 -13.66
C THR A 301 5.33 -15.54 -14.01
N PHE A 302 5.60 -14.68 -13.02
CA PHE A 302 6.29 -13.41 -13.25
C PHE A 302 7.68 -13.61 -13.85
N ASP A 303 8.51 -14.44 -13.22
CA ASP A 303 9.88 -14.71 -13.67
C ASP A 303 9.91 -15.34 -15.08
N GLU A 304 9.01 -16.29 -15.36
CA GLU A 304 8.90 -16.92 -16.68
C GLU A 304 8.53 -15.93 -17.79
N VAL A 305 7.49 -15.11 -17.56
CA VAL A 305 7.02 -14.13 -18.56
C VAL A 305 8.09 -13.06 -18.81
N VAL A 306 8.69 -12.52 -17.74
CA VAL A 306 9.77 -11.54 -17.86
C VAL A 306 10.93 -12.11 -18.64
N ARG A 307 11.35 -13.35 -18.36
CA ARG A 307 12.50 -13.97 -19.05
C ARG A 307 12.20 -14.28 -20.51
N GLU A 308 10.97 -14.69 -20.83
CA GLU A 308 10.54 -14.91 -22.22
C GLU A 308 10.54 -13.60 -23.02
N GLU A 309 9.97 -12.52 -22.45
CA GLU A 309 9.98 -11.18 -23.06
C GLU A 309 11.41 -10.61 -23.14
N ALA A 310 12.24 -10.83 -22.13
CA ALA A 310 13.64 -10.38 -22.11
C ALA A 310 14.46 -11.05 -23.22
N THR A 311 14.21 -12.32 -23.50
CA THR A 311 14.88 -13.04 -24.60
C THR A 311 14.57 -12.41 -25.96
N ARG A 312 13.35 -11.90 -26.15
CA ARG A 312 12.97 -11.16 -27.37
C ARG A 312 13.56 -9.75 -27.36
N TYR A 313 13.41 -9.03 -26.25
CA TYR A 313 13.92 -7.68 -26.06
C TYR A 313 15.43 -7.60 -26.31
N ALA A 314 16.20 -8.55 -25.76
CA ALA A 314 17.64 -8.67 -25.96
C ALA A 314 18.04 -8.72 -27.43
N LYS A 315 17.27 -9.43 -28.28
CA LYS A 315 17.52 -9.51 -29.73
C LYS A 315 17.21 -8.21 -30.45
N VAL A 316 16.11 -7.54 -30.07
CA VAL A 316 15.70 -6.26 -30.70
C VAL A 316 16.66 -5.14 -30.32
N MET A 317 17.10 -5.11 -29.06
CA MET A 317 17.98 -4.07 -28.54
C MET A 317 19.47 -4.39 -28.71
N GLU A 318 19.82 -5.63 -29.06
CA GLU A 318 21.19 -6.12 -29.24
C GLU A 318 22.01 -6.07 -27.94
N ILE A 319 21.42 -6.53 -26.84
CA ILE A 319 21.99 -6.50 -25.48
C ILE A 319 22.02 -7.90 -24.86
N GLY A 320 22.69 -8.04 -23.71
CA GLY A 320 22.73 -9.29 -22.95
C GLY A 320 21.39 -9.65 -22.31
N LEU A 321 21.16 -10.95 -22.07
CA LEU A 321 19.90 -11.42 -21.46
C LEU A 321 19.70 -10.87 -20.04
N GLU A 322 20.73 -10.86 -19.20
CA GLU A 322 20.63 -10.37 -17.82
C GLU A 322 20.31 -8.87 -17.76
N GLU A 323 20.93 -8.09 -18.65
CA GLU A 323 20.60 -6.68 -18.83
C GLU A 323 19.15 -6.50 -19.29
N ALA A 324 18.68 -7.31 -20.23
CA ALA A 324 17.31 -7.27 -20.71
C ALA A 324 16.30 -7.63 -19.62
N VAL A 325 16.55 -8.68 -18.82
CA VAL A 325 15.69 -9.09 -17.70
C VAL A 325 15.52 -7.95 -16.71
N GLU A 326 16.63 -7.40 -16.22
CA GLU A 326 16.58 -6.34 -15.21
C GLU A 326 16.03 -5.03 -15.78
N THR A 327 16.30 -4.72 -17.06
CA THR A 327 15.70 -3.56 -17.74
C THR A 327 14.18 -3.70 -17.85
N LEU A 328 13.65 -4.85 -18.27
CA LEU A 328 12.20 -5.04 -18.36
C LEU A 328 11.55 -4.95 -16.99
N ARG A 329 12.12 -5.61 -15.97
CA ARG A 329 11.67 -5.51 -14.57
C ARG A 329 11.61 -4.05 -14.12
N ALA A 330 12.70 -3.31 -14.35
CA ALA A 330 12.77 -1.90 -13.97
C ALA A 330 11.76 -1.03 -14.72
N LYS A 331 11.59 -1.27 -16.03
CA LYS A 331 10.65 -0.53 -16.89
C LYS A 331 9.18 -0.81 -16.54
N MET A 332 8.86 -2.02 -16.07
CA MET A 332 7.53 -2.35 -15.54
C MET A 332 7.26 -1.67 -14.19
N ALA A 333 8.24 -1.65 -13.28
CA ALA A 333 8.09 -1.08 -11.94
C ALA A 333 8.21 0.45 -11.89
N GLY A 334 9.13 1.02 -12.65
CA GLY A 334 9.58 2.41 -12.57
C GLY A 334 10.88 2.61 -11.76
N ARG A 335 11.45 1.53 -11.23
CA ARG A 335 12.68 1.47 -10.42
C ARG A 335 13.42 0.18 -10.72
N TRP A 336 14.74 0.22 -10.65
CA TRP A 336 15.57 -0.97 -10.57
C TRP A 336 15.22 -1.81 -9.33
N SER A 337 15.52 -3.11 -9.35
CA SER A 337 15.21 -4.03 -8.24
C SER A 337 15.78 -3.57 -6.89
N ASP A 338 16.94 -2.89 -6.91
CA ASP A 338 17.60 -2.28 -5.75
C ASP A 338 17.05 -0.91 -5.32
N GLY A 339 15.92 -0.48 -5.90
CA GLY A 339 15.21 0.73 -5.53
C GLY A 339 15.71 2.02 -6.21
N VAL A 340 16.74 1.99 -7.05
CA VAL A 340 17.20 3.19 -7.79
C VAL A 340 16.12 3.61 -8.83
N PRO A 341 15.69 4.89 -8.89
CA PRO A 341 14.61 5.31 -9.79
C PRO A 341 15.07 5.49 -11.24
N LEU A 342 14.27 4.97 -12.18
CA LEU A 342 14.54 5.12 -13.63
C LEU A 342 14.53 6.58 -14.09
N SER A 343 13.77 7.47 -13.42
CA SER A 343 13.75 8.89 -13.77
C SER A 343 15.10 9.58 -13.55
N VAL A 344 15.94 9.04 -12.67
CA VAL A 344 17.29 9.58 -12.37
C VAL A 344 18.37 8.76 -13.07
N VAL A 345 18.24 7.43 -13.08
CA VAL A 345 19.22 6.50 -13.65
C VAL A 345 18.51 5.61 -14.68
N PRO A 346 18.34 6.06 -15.93
CA PRO A 346 17.40 5.48 -16.88
C PRO A 346 17.87 4.22 -17.61
N THR A 347 19.18 3.97 -17.67
CA THR A 347 19.77 2.84 -18.40
C THR A 347 20.51 1.87 -17.48
N TYR A 348 20.63 0.61 -17.91
CA TYR A 348 21.31 -0.43 -17.16
C TYR A 348 22.79 -0.12 -16.92
N ALA A 349 23.49 0.38 -17.94
CA ALA A 349 24.89 0.78 -17.82
C ALA A 349 25.08 1.89 -16.76
N GLU A 350 24.23 2.91 -16.76
CA GLU A 350 24.26 3.96 -15.75
C GLU A 350 23.91 3.42 -14.36
N TRP A 351 22.97 2.47 -14.28
CA TRP A 351 22.63 1.80 -13.03
C TRP A 351 23.80 1.03 -12.46
N VAL A 352 24.49 0.21 -13.24
CA VAL A 352 25.71 -0.51 -12.82
C VAL A 352 26.75 0.49 -12.30
N ALA A 353 27.09 1.52 -13.09
CA ALA A 353 28.06 2.54 -12.71
C ALA A 353 27.64 3.32 -11.45
N PHE A 354 26.35 3.61 -11.29
CA PHE A 354 25.82 4.26 -10.09
C PHE A 354 25.99 3.38 -8.85
N GLY A 355 25.66 2.09 -8.95
CA GLY A 355 25.83 1.13 -7.87
C GLY A 355 27.29 0.96 -7.44
N GLU A 356 28.22 0.97 -8.39
CA GLU A 356 29.67 0.95 -8.13
C GLU A 356 30.15 2.24 -7.45
N LYS A 357 29.76 3.40 -8.00
CA LYS A 357 30.08 4.72 -7.44
C LYS A 357 29.59 4.87 -5.99
N MET A 358 28.37 4.41 -5.72
CA MET A 358 27.77 4.47 -4.39
C MET A 358 28.27 3.35 -3.46
N GLY A 359 29.03 2.39 -4.00
CA GLY A 359 29.55 1.25 -3.27
C GLY A 359 28.48 0.29 -2.78
N PHE A 360 27.36 0.15 -3.52
CA PHE A 360 26.35 -0.89 -3.28
C PHE A 360 26.86 -2.27 -3.73
N ARG A 361 27.69 -2.25 -4.78
CA ARG A 361 28.29 -3.40 -5.47
C ARG A 361 29.62 -2.96 -6.10
N GLY A 362 30.37 -3.90 -6.66
CA GLY A 362 31.65 -3.64 -7.33
C GLY A 362 32.79 -4.49 -6.76
N GLU A 363 33.94 -4.46 -7.41
CA GLU A 363 35.11 -5.22 -6.99
C GLU A 363 35.59 -4.76 -5.60
N GLY A 364 35.80 -5.72 -4.68
CA GLY A 364 36.26 -5.44 -3.32
C GLY A 364 35.22 -4.87 -2.35
N VAL A 365 33.95 -4.71 -2.77
CA VAL A 365 32.88 -4.28 -1.87
C VAL A 365 32.37 -5.47 -1.06
N ASP A 366 32.44 -5.38 0.28
CA ASP A 366 31.81 -6.35 1.17
C ASP A 366 30.27 -6.34 0.97
N PRO A 367 29.61 -7.51 0.80
CA PRO A 367 28.17 -7.57 0.53
C PRO A 367 27.30 -6.91 1.61
N LEU A 368 27.67 -7.02 2.90
CA LEU A 368 26.89 -6.44 3.99
C LEU A 368 27.04 -4.92 4.03
N GLU A 369 28.25 -4.41 3.84
CA GLU A 369 28.49 -2.97 3.74
C GLU A 369 27.83 -2.36 2.49
N GLY A 370 27.86 -3.08 1.35
CA GLY A 370 27.14 -2.68 0.14
C GLY A 370 25.64 -2.60 0.36
N PHE A 371 25.05 -3.61 1.01
CA PHE A 371 23.65 -3.61 1.41
C PHE A 371 23.30 -2.43 2.32
N LYS A 372 24.09 -2.18 3.39
CA LYS A 372 23.86 -1.04 4.30
C LYS A 372 23.88 0.29 3.58
N LYS A 373 24.81 0.49 2.63
CA LYS A 373 24.89 1.70 1.80
C LYS A 373 23.67 1.84 0.89
N ASN A 374 23.21 0.76 0.28
CA ASN A 374 22.00 0.77 -0.52
C ASN A 374 20.76 1.14 0.33
N ILE A 375 20.60 0.54 1.52
CA ILE A 375 19.50 0.89 2.43
C ILE A 375 19.58 2.37 2.88
N ALA A 376 20.77 2.87 3.18
CA ALA A 376 20.97 4.28 3.52
C ALA A 376 20.58 5.22 2.36
N TYR A 377 20.95 4.87 1.13
CA TYR A 377 20.53 5.59 -0.06
C TYR A 377 19.01 5.54 -0.26
N ILE A 378 18.37 4.38 -0.12
CA ILE A 378 16.92 4.26 -0.27
C ILE A 378 16.16 5.11 0.76
N ALA A 379 16.73 5.25 1.97
CA ALA A 379 16.22 6.12 3.02
C ALA A 379 16.55 7.63 2.82
N SER A 380 17.34 7.99 1.82
CA SER A 380 17.74 9.38 1.53
C SER A 380 16.69 10.15 0.71
N PRO A 381 16.73 11.49 0.69
CA PRO A 381 15.98 12.29 -0.28
C PRO A 381 16.36 11.98 -1.73
N GLU A 382 17.63 11.68 -2.02
CA GLU A 382 18.12 11.45 -3.38
C GLU A 382 17.38 10.30 -4.08
N ALA A 383 17.02 9.24 -3.35
CA ALA A 383 16.25 8.12 -3.91
C ALA A 383 14.79 8.46 -4.28
N ARG A 384 14.29 9.63 -3.86
CA ARG A 384 12.87 10.03 -3.95
C ARG A 384 12.67 11.32 -4.72
N GLU A 385 13.68 12.19 -4.77
CA GLU A 385 13.64 13.49 -5.43
C GLU A 385 13.76 13.35 -6.96
N PHE A 386 12.61 13.15 -7.61
CA PHE A 386 12.52 13.20 -9.06
C PHE A 386 11.13 13.64 -9.51
N ARG A 387 11.00 13.88 -10.80
CA ARG A 387 9.79 14.34 -11.47
C ARG A 387 9.57 13.49 -12.72
N TYR A 388 8.45 13.71 -13.39
CA TYR A 388 8.09 13.10 -14.66
C TYR A 388 7.83 14.14 -15.76
N ALA A 389 7.70 15.42 -15.43
CA ALA A 389 7.54 16.49 -16.41
C ALA A 389 8.72 16.60 -17.39
N ASP A 390 9.91 16.17 -17.00
CA ASP A 390 11.10 16.11 -17.88
C ASP A 390 11.17 14.83 -18.74
N ASP A 391 10.18 13.94 -18.62
CA ASP A 391 10.09 12.65 -19.31
C ASP A 391 8.67 12.41 -19.84
N MET A 392 8.05 13.40 -20.48
CA MET A 392 6.68 13.31 -21.02
C MET A 392 6.54 12.21 -22.09
N GLY A 393 7.61 11.89 -22.82
CA GLY A 393 7.65 10.76 -23.77
C GLY A 393 7.81 9.37 -23.13
N GLY A 394 8.14 9.31 -21.82
CA GLY A 394 8.34 8.05 -21.10
C GLY A 394 9.58 7.27 -21.51
N TYR A 395 10.61 7.94 -22.03
CA TYR A 395 11.85 7.32 -22.49
C TYR A 395 12.73 6.88 -21.31
N LYS A 396 12.73 7.64 -20.22
CA LYS A 396 13.41 7.26 -18.97
C LYS A 396 12.59 6.25 -18.19
N CYS A 397 11.37 6.62 -17.82
CA CYS A 397 10.43 5.79 -17.06
C CYS A 397 9.13 5.65 -17.87
N PRO A 398 8.77 4.45 -18.35
CA PRO A 398 7.59 4.27 -19.19
C PRO A 398 6.33 4.85 -18.56
N LEU A 399 5.47 5.45 -19.39
CA LEU A 399 4.18 6.01 -18.94
C LEU A 399 3.34 4.96 -18.22
N GLY A 400 3.40 3.71 -18.69
CA GLY A 400 2.70 2.58 -18.11
C GLY A 400 3.33 2.00 -16.84
N ALA A 401 4.52 2.44 -16.41
CA ALA A 401 5.22 1.87 -15.26
C ALA A 401 4.40 1.99 -13.97
N HIS A 402 4.43 0.95 -13.14
CA HIS A 402 3.61 0.85 -11.94
C HIS A 402 3.72 2.10 -11.05
N MET A 403 4.94 2.51 -10.68
CA MET A 403 5.14 3.68 -9.83
C MET A 403 4.68 5.00 -10.45
N ARG A 404 4.83 5.15 -11.78
CA ARG A 404 4.39 6.36 -12.49
C ARG A 404 2.88 6.44 -12.55
N ARG A 405 2.19 5.29 -12.58
CA ARG A 405 0.73 5.20 -12.48
C ARG A 405 0.21 5.53 -11.09
N VAL A 406 0.76 4.92 -10.04
CA VAL A 406 0.22 5.08 -8.67
C VAL A 406 0.60 6.39 -7.98
N ASN A 407 1.61 7.09 -8.50
CA ASN A 407 1.96 8.45 -8.10
C ASN A 407 2.49 9.19 -9.33
N THR A 408 1.62 9.91 -10.01
CA THR A 408 1.93 10.59 -11.27
C THR A 408 2.84 11.80 -11.08
N ARG A 409 3.15 12.17 -9.83
CA ARG A 409 3.96 13.34 -9.47
C ARG A 409 3.44 14.58 -10.21
N ASP A 410 4.24 15.17 -11.07
CA ASP A 410 3.91 16.33 -11.89
C ASP A 410 3.51 15.97 -13.32
N TYR A 411 3.50 14.69 -13.73
CA TYR A 411 3.17 14.26 -15.10
C TYR A 411 1.81 14.76 -15.59
N LEU A 412 0.77 14.63 -14.75
CA LEU A 412 -0.60 15.03 -15.09
C LEU A 412 -0.89 16.51 -14.80
N ASP A 413 0.13 17.34 -14.65
CA ASP A 413 -0.08 18.77 -14.51
C ASP A 413 -0.58 19.37 -15.84
N PRO A 414 -1.72 20.10 -15.84
CA PRO A 414 -2.31 20.63 -17.07
C PRO A 414 -1.44 21.69 -17.77
N LEU A 415 -0.43 22.24 -17.08
CA LEU A 415 0.50 23.20 -17.66
C LEU A 415 1.72 22.52 -18.31
N ASN A 416 1.85 21.20 -18.22
CA ASN A 416 2.91 20.48 -18.93
C ASN A 416 2.68 20.59 -20.44
N GLN A 417 3.75 20.92 -21.16
CA GLN A 417 3.72 20.93 -22.61
C GLN A 417 3.96 19.51 -23.13
N ASP A 418 3.17 19.10 -24.11
CA ASP A 418 3.33 17.81 -24.76
C ASP A 418 4.64 17.78 -25.55
N SER A 419 5.60 16.98 -25.09
CA SER A 419 6.90 16.82 -25.76
C SER A 419 6.81 15.99 -27.04
N LEU A 420 5.63 15.46 -27.42
CA LEU A 420 5.45 14.75 -28.69
C LEU A 420 5.72 15.65 -29.91
N ALA A 421 5.70 16.98 -29.74
CA ALA A 421 6.11 17.93 -30.76
C ALA A 421 7.57 18.43 -30.55
N GLN A 422 8.53 17.73 -31.16
CA GLN A 422 9.81 18.30 -31.64
C GLN A 422 10.74 19.03 -30.64
N ALA A 423 10.61 18.85 -29.33
CA ALA A 423 11.55 19.50 -28.41
C ALA A 423 12.86 18.70 -28.31
N THR A 424 13.98 19.31 -28.71
CA THR A 424 15.36 18.76 -28.56
C THR A 424 15.82 18.69 -27.10
N GLN A 425 15.04 19.27 -26.17
CA GLN A 425 15.24 19.25 -24.73
C GLN A 425 13.90 19.06 -24.01
N PRO A 426 13.89 18.46 -22.80
CA PRO A 426 12.69 18.40 -21.97
C PRO A 426 12.12 19.80 -21.72
N LEU A 427 10.81 19.96 -21.92
CA LEU A 427 10.13 21.22 -21.61
C LEU A 427 9.90 21.27 -20.10
N GLU A 428 10.74 22.03 -19.39
CA GLU A 428 10.59 22.19 -17.95
C GLU A 428 9.35 23.03 -17.62
N ASN A 429 8.46 22.46 -16.80
CA ASN A 429 7.37 23.21 -16.18
C ASN A 429 7.75 23.54 -14.72
N ALA A 430 8.44 24.66 -14.53
CA ALA A 430 8.87 25.11 -13.20
C ALA A 430 7.69 25.44 -12.25
N ASN A 431 6.48 25.60 -12.80
CA ASN A 431 5.26 25.96 -12.07
C ASN A 431 4.30 24.78 -11.89
N ALA A 432 4.70 23.54 -12.23
CA ALA A 432 3.85 22.38 -12.01
C ALA A 432 3.51 22.23 -10.51
N THR A 433 2.22 22.06 -10.23
CA THR A 433 1.61 22.05 -8.89
C THR A 433 1.12 20.67 -8.46
N SER A 434 1.04 19.70 -9.39
CA SER A 434 0.60 18.32 -9.11
C SER A 434 -0.80 18.25 -8.47
N ALA A 435 -1.66 19.25 -8.70
CA ALA A 435 -2.90 19.44 -7.94
C ALA A 435 -3.81 18.20 -7.92
N LEU A 436 -3.97 17.54 -9.07
CA LEU A 436 -4.71 16.27 -9.15
C LEU A 436 -4.05 15.19 -8.29
N ASN A 437 -2.75 14.96 -8.49
CA ASN A 437 -1.99 13.92 -7.81
C ASN A 437 -1.95 14.10 -6.29
N ASN A 438 -1.90 15.34 -5.79
CA ASN A 438 -1.87 15.63 -4.35
C ASN A 438 -3.10 15.06 -3.62
N ARG A 439 -4.27 15.04 -4.28
CA ARG A 439 -5.54 14.49 -3.74
C ARG A 439 -5.70 12.98 -3.94
N ARG A 440 -4.75 12.31 -4.60
CA ARG A 440 -4.77 10.85 -4.86
C ARG A 440 -3.74 10.09 -4.03
N ARG A 441 -3.00 10.78 -3.17
CA ARG A 441 -1.89 10.18 -2.41
C ARG A 441 -2.43 9.18 -1.38
N LEU A 442 -1.73 8.06 -1.20
CA LEU A 442 -2.10 6.98 -0.28
C LEU A 442 -0.96 6.68 0.69
N LEU A 443 -1.29 6.54 1.98
CA LEU A 443 -0.35 6.02 2.98
C LEU A 443 -0.31 4.49 2.87
N ARG A 444 0.87 3.89 2.66
CA ARG A 444 1.01 2.42 2.56
C ARG A 444 1.59 1.83 3.85
N ARG A 445 0.93 0.81 4.39
CA ARG A 445 1.27 0.14 5.67
C ARG A 445 1.36 -1.38 5.54
N GLY A 446 1.49 -1.85 4.31
CA GLY A 446 1.57 -3.27 4.00
C GLY A 446 2.90 -3.91 4.37
N LEU A 447 2.89 -5.24 4.42
CA LEU A 447 4.05 -6.11 4.58
C LEU A 447 3.84 -7.37 3.72
N PRO A 448 4.92 -8.01 3.22
CA PRO A 448 4.83 -9.32 2.60
C PRO A 448 4.24 -10.38 3.55
N TYR A 449 3.65 -11.44 3.03
CA TYR A 449 3.26 -12.64 3.77
C TYR A 449 3.76 -13.90 3.07
N GLY A 450 3.74 -15.03 3.77
CA GLY A 450 4.24 -16.30 3.27
C GLY A 450 5.66 -16.60 3.77
N PRO A 451 6.49 -17.29 2.97
CA PRO A 451 7.86 -17.63 3.32
C PRO A 451 8.67 -16.40 3.72
N SER A 452 9.48 -16.52 4.77
CA SER A 452 10.31 -15.43 5.26
C SER A 452 11.58 -15.20 4.41
N ASN A 453 11.75 -15.90 3.30
CA ASN A 453 12.89 -15.81 2.39
C ASN A 453 12.45 -16.10 0.93
N PHE A 454 13.38 -15.97 -0.01
CA PHE A 454 13.14 -16.18 -1.45
C PHE A 454 13.31 -17.63 -1.93
N ASP A 455 13.37 -18.61 -1.01
CA ASP A 455 13.63 -20.02 -1.38
C ASP A 455 12.45 -20.65 -2.13
N LYS A 456 11.23 -20.17 -1.84
CA LYS A 456 10.03 -20.57 -2.56
C LYS A 456 9.67 -19.53 -3.61
N LYS A 457 9.37 -20.01 -4.81
CA LYS A 457 9.07 -19.17 -5.98
C LYS A 457 7.94 -19.74 -6.83
N ASP A 458 7.18 -20.71 -6.31
CA ASP A 458 6.04 -21.28 -7.03
C ASP A 458 4.76 -20.45 -6.79
N ASP A 459 3.82 -20.55 -7.72
CA ASP A 459 2.56 -19.80 -7.69
C ASP A 459 1.53 -20.40 -6.70
N GLU A 460 1.75 -21.63 -6.23
CA GLU A 460 0.86 -22.34 -5.29
C GLU A 460 1.19 -22.04 -3.83
N THR A 461 2.40 -21.54 -3.56
CA THR A 461 2.82 -21.11 -2.23
C THR A 461 1.98 -19.91 -1.82
N GLU A 462 1.38 -19.99 -0.63
CA GLU A 462 0.65 -18.87 -0.04
C GLU A 462 1.64 -17.74 0.28
N GLN A 463 1.79 -16.80 -0.64
CA GLN A 463 2.73 -15.70 -0.56
C GLN A 463 2.25 -14.49 -1.34
N GLY A 464 2.74 -13.33 -0.93
CA GLY A 464 2.46 -12.07 -1.60
C GLY A 464 2.55 -10.91 -0.63
N VAL A 465 1.67 -9.92 -0.78
CA VAL A 465 1.66 -8.70 0.04
C VAL A 465 0.30 -8.49 0.69
N ILE A 466 0.30 -8.25 2.00
CA ILE A 466 -0.84 -7.65 2.66
C ILE A 466 -0.80 -6.16 2.39
N MET A 467 -1.63 -5.71 1.46
CA MET A 467 -1.77 -4.30 1.13
C MET A 467 -2.69 -3.64 2.17
N MET A 468 -2.16 -2.62 2.83
CA MET A 468 -2.94 -1.72 3.67
C MET A 468 -2.70 -0.29 3.20
N THR A 469 -3.73 0.35 2.67
CA THR A 469 -3.65 1.75 2.21
C THR A 469 -4.62 2.64 2.96
N MET A 470 -4.15 3.80 3.44
CA MET A 470 -4.93 4.70 4.28
C MET A 470 -5.10 6.07 3.63
N GLY A 471 -6.26 6.68 3.88
CA GLY A 471 -6.63 8.01 3.42
C GLY A 471 -7.97 8.47 4.01
N ALA A 472 -8.27 9.76 3.87
CA ALA A 472 -9.53 10.33 4.32
C ALA A 472 -10.72 10.00 3.38
N SER A 473 -10.46 9.57 2.14
CA SER A 473 -11.47 9.16 1.18
C SER A 473 -11.04 7.94 0.38
N LEU A 474 -11.76 6.82 0.55
CA LEU A 474 -11.53 5.60 -0.21
C LEU A 474 -11.83 5.83 -1.69
N PHE A 475 -12.96 6.48 -2.02
CA PHE A 475 -13.33 6.82 -3.39
C PHE A 475 -12.26 7.67 -4.10
N ARG A 476 -11.87 8.81 -3.50
CA ARG A 476 -10.96 9.76 -4.17
C ARG A 476 -9.52 9.24 -4.24
N GLN A 477 -9.10 8.34 -3.35
CA GLN A 477 -7.72 7.90 -3.26
C GLN A 477 -7.56 6.44 -3.68
N PHE A 478 -8.02 5.48 -2.87
CA PHE A 478 -7.77 4.06 -3.13
C PHE A 478 -8.50 3.57 -4.38
N GLU A 479 -9.82 3.75 -4.46
CA GLU A 479 -10.61 3.28 -5.59
C GLU A 479 -10.22 3.99 -6.88
N PHE A 480 -9.98 5.31 -6.83
CA PHE A 480 -9.53 6.06 -8.00
C PHE A 480 -8.19 5.54 -8.53
N VAL A 481 -7.18 5.36 -7.67
CA VAL A 481 -5.86 4.86 -8.11
C VAL A 481 -5.98 3.44 -8.66
N GLN A 482 -6.73 2.57 -7.99
CA GLN A 482 -6.94 1.19 -8.44
C GLN A 482 -7.69 1.15 -9.78
N GLN A 483 -8.81 1.85 -9.90
CA GLN A 483 -9.65 1.80 -11.09
C GLN A 483 -9.03 2.58 -12.26
N GLN A 484 -8.69 3.86 -12.05
CA GLN A 484 -8.36 4.79 -13.14
C GLN A 484 -6.89 4.74 -13.54
N TRP A 485 -5.99 4.41 -12.62
CA TRP A 485 -4.55 4.41 -12.91
C TRP A 485 -3.95 3.02 -13.02
N ILE A 486 -4.46 2.04 -12.26
CA ILE A 486 -3.99 0.65 -12.33
C ILE A 486 -4.77 -0.14 -13.40
N GLN A 487 -6.10 -0.16 -13.35
CA GLN A 487 -6.92 -0.93 -14.28
C GLN A 487 -7.24 -0.20 -15.59
N TYR A 488 -7.00 1.11 -15.66
CA TYR A 488 -7.19 1.89 -16.87
C TYR A 488 -5.93 2.70 -17.23
N GLY A 489 -5.67 2.88 -18.52
CA GLY A 489 -4.40 3.41 -19.03
C GLY A 489 -4.51 4.73 -19.78
N LEU A 490 -5.70 5.34 -19.86
CA LEU A 490 -5.96 6.49 -20.72
C LEU A 490 -5.15 7.72 -20.34
N ASP A 491 -5.09 8.05 -19.04
CA ASP A 491 -4.29 9.15 -18.49
C ASP A 491 -2.79 9.02 -18.82
N PHE A 492 -2.33 7.81 -19.18
CA PHE A 492 -0.94 7.48 -19.49
C PHE A 492 -0.70 7.21 -20.98
N HIS A 493 -1.67 7.55 -21.84
CA HIS A 493 -1.63 7.27 -23.28
C HIS A 493 -1.41 5.77 -23.60
N GLN A 494 -1.86 4.89 -22.70
CA GLN A 494 -1.74 3.43 -22.86
C GLN A 494 -3.05 2.79 -23.37
N GLY A 495 -4.07 3.60 -23.66
CA GLY A 495 -5.40 3.10 -24.02
C GLY A 495 -5.98 2.23 -22.92
N ASN A 496 -6.44 1.04 -23.26
CA ASN A 496 -7.01 0.10 -22.29
C ASN A 496 -5.95 -0.78 -21.60
N ASN A 497 -4.65 -0.59 -21.86
CA ASN A 497 -3.63 -1.42 -21.21
C ASN A 497 -3.52 -1.06 -19.72
N THR A 498 -3.57 -2.09 -18.88
CA THR A 498 -3.50 -1.99 -17.43
C THR A 498 -2.05 -1.86 -16.95
N CYS A 499 -1.85 -1.59 -15.66
CA CYS A 499 -0.54 -1.58 -15.00
C CYS A 499 0.16 -2.93 -15.19
N PRO A 500 1.42 -2.97 -15.66
CA PRO A 500 2.11 -4.23 -16.00
C PRO A 500 2.46 -5.12 -14.79
N MET A 501 2.34 -4.61 -13.56
CA MET A 501 2.66 -5.38 -12.35
C MET A 501 1.41 -5.92 -11.65
N ILE A 502 0.42 -5.05 -11.42
CA ILE A 502 -0.74 -5.35 -10.57
C ILE A 502 -2.08 -5.16 -11.28
N GLY A 503 -2.04 -4.84 -12.59
CA GLY A 503 -3.23 -4.76 -13.40
C GLY A 503 -3.78 -6.14 -13.73
N ASN A 504 -5.09 -6.20 -14.00
CA ASN A 504 -5.70 -7.40 -14.55
C ASN A 504 -5.32 -7.52 -16.03
N HIS A 505 -4.74 -8.65 -16.43
CA HIS A 505 -4.30 -8.93 -17.80
C HIS A 505 -5.12 -10.03 -18.49
N GLY A 506 -6.36 -10.29 -18.04
CA GLY A 506 -7.28 -11.21 -18.72
C GLY A 506 -7.51 -10.83 -20.20
N HIS A 507 -7.70 -9.53 -20.44
CA HIS A 507 -8.05 -8.96 -21.75
C HIS A 507 -6.96 -8.09 -22.38
N HIS A 508 -6.25 -7.31 -21.55
CA HIS A 508 -5.22 -6.38 -22.01
C HIS A 508 -3.83 -6.84 -21.58
N LYS A 509 -3.10 -7.44 -22.53
CA LYS A 509 -1.84 -8.16 -22.27
C LYS A 509 -0.59 -7.43 -22.74
N ARG A 510 -0.72 -6.15 -23.07
CA ARG A 510 0.36 -5.35 -23.66
C ARG A 510 0.95 -4.37 -22.66
N CYS A 511 2.28 -4.23 -22.71
CA CYS A 511 2.99 -3.12 -22.08
C CYS A 511 4.01 -2.58 -23.07
N THR A 512 3.94 -1.28 -23.32
CA THR A 512 4.84 -0.59 -24.26
C THR A 512 5.99 0.02 -23.50
N ILE A 513 7.20 -0.26 -23.96
CA ILE A 513 8.44 0.36 -23.50
C ILE A 513 8.89 1.32 -24.60
N PRO A 514 8.72 2.63 -24.40
CA PRO A 514 9.16 3.63 -25.36
C PRO A 514 10.68 3.57 -25.55
N SER A 515 11.12 3.78 -26.78
CA SER A 515 12.52 4.03 -27.10
C SER A 515 12.67 5.49 -27.49
N ASP A 516 13.75 6.12 -27.05
CA ASP A 516 14.10 7.46 -27.48
C ASP A 516 14.34 7.45 -29.00
N PRO A 517 13.61 8.24 -29.81
CA PRO A 517 13.82 8.30 -31.25
C PRO A 517 15.26 8.56 -31.67
N ARG A 518 16.05 9.27 -30.83
CA ARG A 518 17.47 9.56 -31.07
C ARG A 518 18.36 8.32 -31.03
N SER A 519 17.91 7.26 -30.34
CA SER A 519 18.63 5.99 -30.29
C SER A 519 18.55 5.22 -31.62
N GLY A 520 17.62 5.57 -32.51
CA GLY A 520 17.33 4.80 -33.73
C GLY A 520 16.71 3.42 -33.48
N LYS A 521 16.48 3.03 -32.22
CA LYS A 521 15.84 1.77 -31.85
C LYS A 521 14.31 1.91 -31.85
N PRO A 522 13.57 0.88 -32.27
CA PRO A 522 12.10 0.91 -32.20
C PRO A 522 11.62 0.81 -30.75
N PRO A 523 10.39 1.27 -30.43
CA PRO A 523 9.76 0.93 -29.16
C PRO A 523 9.53 -0.59 -29.07
N TYR A 524 9.56 -1.14 -27.86
CA TYR A 524 9.27 -2.55 -27.62
C TYR A 524 7.88 -2.73 -27.01
N VAL A 525 7.14 -3.73 -27.46
CA VAL A 525 5.81 -4.05 -26.93
C VAL A 525 5.83 -5.49 -26.41
N MET A 526 5.75 -5.63 -25.09
CA MET A 526 5.43 -6.91 -24.47
C MET A 526 4.01 -7.30 -24.90
N SER A 527 3.79 -8.56 -25.25
CA SER A 527 2.52 -9.02 -25.84
C SER A 527 1.84 -10.16 -25.09
N LYS A 528 2.53 -10.72 -24.09
CA LYS A 528 2.07 -11.88 -23.32
C LYS A 528 2.02 -11.62 -21.81
N LEU A 529 1.70 -10.40 -21.38
CA LEU A 529 1.51 -10.14 -19.96
C LEU A 529 0.41 -11.05 -19.40
N LYS A 530 0.66 -11.54 -18.19
CA LYS A 530 -0.27 -12.33 -17.38
C LYS A 530 -0.57 -11.55 -16.10
N THR A 531 -1.65 -11.90 -15.42
CA THR A 531 -1.95 -11.34 -14.09
C THR A 531 -0.98 -11.95 -13.08
N PHE A 532 -0.05 -11.15 -12.58
CA PHE A 532 0.95 -11.59 -11.61
C PHE A 532 0.47 -11.47 -10.17
N VAL A 533 -0.52 -10.60 -9.93
CA VAL A 533 -1.06 -10.32 -8.60
C VAL A 533 -2.55 -10.57 -8.57
N GLU A 534 -2.99 -11.43 -7.67
CA GLU A 534 -4.39 -11.82 -7.51
C GLU A 534 -4.93 -11.38 -6.15
N CYS A 535 -6.11 -10.77 -6.12
CA CYS A 535 -6.77 -10.46 -4.86
C CYS A 535 -7.34 -11.74 -4.24
N ARG A 536 -6.95 -12.06 -3.00
CA ARG A 536 -7.52 -13.14 -2.19
C ARG A 536 -8.56 -12.63 -1.18
N GLY A 537 -9.04 -11.40 -1.38
CA GLY A 537 -10.09 -10.77 -0.58
C GLY A 537 -9.59 -9.67 0.36
N GLY A 538 -10.55 -9.03 1.01
CA GLY A 538 -10.35 -7.87 1.85
C GLY A 538 -11.63 -7.10 2.12
N ASP A 539 -11.53 -6.01 2.90
CA ASP A 539 -12.63 -5.06 3.11
C ASP A 539 -12.08 -3.65 3.41
N TYR A 540 -13.00 -2.69 3.46
CA TYR A 540 -12.75 -1.34 3.92
C TYR A 540 -13.01 -1.20 5.41
N PHE A 541 -12.12 -0.47 6.07
CA PHE A 541 -12.15 -0.26 7.50
C PHE A 541 -12.05 1.22 7.81
N PHE A 542 -12.75 1.63 8.87
CA PHE A 542 -12.54 2.89 9.56
C PHE A 542 -11.59 2.64 10.74
N ALA A 543 -10.45 3.31 10.76
CA ALA A 543 -9.56 3.39 11.91
C ALA A 543 -9.96 4.62 12.75
N PRO A 544 -10.78 4.45 13.80
CA PRO A 544 -11.23 5.53 14.66
C PRO A 544 -10.10 6.13 15.50
N SER A 545 -10.32 7.33 16.01
CA SER A 545 -9.51 7.91 17.08
C SER A 545 -9.73 7.18 18.42
N LEU A 546 -8.86 7.44 19.40
CA LEU A 546 -8.99 6.89 20.75
C LEU A 546 -10.26 7.42 21.43
N THR A 547 -10.63 8.67 21.14
CA THR A 547 -11.89 9.29 21.57
C THR A 547 -13.09 8.57 20.97
N ALA A 548 -13.11 8.33 19.66
CA ALA A 548 -14.20 7.62 19.01
C ALA A 548 -14.33 6.16 19.49
N LEU A 549 -13.22 5.46 19.74
CA LEU A 549 -13.23 4.14 20.38
C LEU A 549 -13.87 4.16 21.76
N ARG A 550 -13.60 5.21 22.55
CA ARG A 550 -14.24 5.39 23.87
C ARG A 550 -15.74 5.67 23.74
N MET A 551 -16.15 6.52 22.79
CA MET A 551 -17.57 6.80 22.52
C MET A 551 -18.33 5.52 22.13
N MET A 552 -17.74 4.70 21.26
CA MET A 552 -18.29 3.39 20.87
C MET A 552 -18.41 2.45 22.08
N ALA A 553 -17.34 2.30 22.85
CA ALA A 553 -17.31 1.45 24.05
C ALA A 553 -18.39 1.84 25.07
N MET A 554 -18.61 3.14 25.27
CA MET A 554 -19.61 3.66 26.20
C MET A 554 -21.04 3.66 25.61
N GLY A 555 -21.19 3.53 24.29
CA GLY A 555 -22.48 3.61 23.60
C GLY A 555 -23.10 5.01 23.62
N ILE A 556 -22.28 6.06 23.58
CA ILE A 556 -22.68 7.46 23.74
C ILE A 556 -22.54 8.28 22.44
N VAL A 557 -22.48 7.64 21.28
CA VAL A 557 -22.49 8.37 20.00
C VAL A 557 -23.87 8.97 19.84
N ASP A 558 -23.98 10.29 19.99
CA ASP A 558 -25.22 11.05 19.91
C ASP A 558 -25.10 12.06 18.74
N PRO A 559 -25.91 11.94 17.68
CA PRO A 559 -25.85 12.79 16.51
C PRO A 559 -26.87 13.95 16.59
N THR A 560 -27.44 14.23 17.77
CA THR A 560 -28.46 15.27 17.97
C THR A 560 -27.90 16.66 18.19
#